data_AF-A0A7V5U0S5-F1
#
_entry.id   AF-A0A7V5U0S5-F1
#
_cell.length_a   1.000
_cell.length_b   1.000
_cell.length_c   1.000
_cell.angle_alpha   90.00
_cell.angle_beta   90.00
_cell.angle_gamma   90.00
#
_symmetry.space_group_name_H-M   'P 1'
#
loop_
_entity.id
_entity.type
_entity.pdbx_description
1 polymer ?
#
loop_
_entity_poly.entity_id
_entity_poly.type
_entity_poly.pdbx_seq_one_letter_code
_entity_poly.pdbx_strand_id
1 'polypeptide(L)'
;FENPRIIVEVKHRINTAMTSSDVRSFLGGRQEGDKGLFVSTGGFTKDAYYEAERAKIPLVLMTLQELTDILFESYGQMDSDVKSLIPLTKVYWPT
;
A
#
# COMPACT_ATOMS: atom_id res chain seq x y z
N PHE A 1 18.80 12.97 3.37
CA PHE A 1 17.54 12.80 2.63
C PHE A 1 16.79 14.12 2.72
N GLU A 2 16.52 14.76 1.59
CA GLU A 2 15.69 15.97 1.55
C GLU A 2 14.21 15.59 1.63
N ASN A 3 13.41 16.43 2.27
CA ASN A 3 11.97 16.23 2.36
C ASN A 3 11.31 16.60 1.02
N PRO A 4 10.27 15.84 0.58
CA PRO A 4 9.58 14.79 1.32
C PRO A 4 10.20 13.38 1.16
N ARG A 5 10.31 12.65 2.27
CA ARG A 5 10.67 11.22 2.28
C ARG A 5 9.42 10.36 2.40
N ILE A 6 9.21 9.45 1.44
CA ILE A 6 8.13 8.46 1.51
C ILE A 6 8.70 7.14 2.04
N ILE A 7 8.15 6.65 3.14
CA ILE A 7 8.52 5.37 3.72
C ILE A 7 7.39 4.39 3.50
N VAL A 8 7.73 3.25 2.91
CA VAL A 8 6.79 2.20 2.55
C VAL A 8 7.06 0.95 3.38
N GLU A 9 6.01 0.39 4.00
CA GLU A 9 6.05 -0.95 4.59
C GLU A 9 5.05 -1.87 3.88
N VAL A 10 5.50 -3.09 3.56
CA VAL A 10 4.68 -4.09 2.89
C VAL A 10 4.57 -5.33 3.76
N LYS A 11 3.34 -5.79 4.01
CA LYS A 11 3.05 -7.05 4.70
C LYS A 11 2.23 -7.96 3.79
N HIS A 12 2.85 -9.06 3.38
CA HIS A 12 2.17 -10.12 2.65
C HIS A 12 1.63 -11.18 3.63
N ARG A 13 0.38 -11.01 4.09
CA ARG A 13 -0.29 -11.93 5.03
C ARG A 13 -1.76 -12.11 4.64
N ILE A 14 -2.04 -12.96 3.65
CA ILE A 14 -3.35 -13.10 3.00
C ILE A 14 -4.51 -13.32 3.99
N ASN A 15 -4.28 -14.11 5.05
CA ASN A 15 -5.33 -14.49 6.01
C ASN A 15 -5.25 -13.71 7.33
N THR A 16 -4.53 -12.58 7.37
CA THR A 16 -4.32 -11.83 8.61
C THR A 16 -4.27 -10.34 8.34
N ALA A 17 -5.31 -9.64 8.80
CA ALA A 17 -5.37 -8.18 8.74
C ALA A 17 -4.34 -7.53 9.69
N MET A 18 -3.77 -6.40 9.25
CA MET A 18 -2.85 -5.63 10.09
C MET A 18 -3.64 -4.91 11.18
N THR A 19 -3.09 -4.92 12.39
CA THR A 19 -3.70 -4.37 13.60
C THR A 19 -3.19 -2.96 13.89
N SER A 20 -3.81 -2.28 14.87
CA SER A 20 -3.28 -1.01 15.39
C SER A 20 -1.84 -1.14 15.93
N SER A 21 -1.46 -2.34 16.41
CA SER A 21 -0.08 -2.60 16.84
C SER A 21 0.90 -2.61 15.67
N ASP A 22 0.52 -3.17 14.52
CA ASP A 22 1.35 -3.14 13.32
C ASP A 22 1.53 -1.69 12.83
N VAL A 23 0.46 -0.90 12.84
CA VAL A 23 0.50 0.54 12.46
C VAL A 23 1.39 1.35 13.40
N ARG A 24 1.28 1.17 14.73
CA ARG A 24 2.18 1.84 15.69
C ARG A 24 3.63 1.43 15.51
N SER A 25 3.88 0.17 15.20
CA SER A 25 5.24 -0.33 14.94
C SER A 25 5.85 0.35 13.71
N PHE A 26 5.07 0.51 12.64
CA PHE A 26 5.48 1.26 11.45
C PHE A 26 5.77 2.74 11.77
N LEU A 27 4.91 3.38 12.58
CA LEU A 27 5.03 4.79 12.95
C LEU A 27 6.18 5.08 13.93
N GLY A 28 6.57 4.11 14.76
CA GLY A 28 7.55 4.31 15.85
C GLY A 28 8.93 4.82 15.40
N GLY A 29 9.30 4.61 14.14
CA GLY A 29 10.56 5.09 13.56
C GLY A 29 10.41 6.23 12.55
N ARG A 30 9.30 6.99 12.58
CA ARG A 30 9.04 8.07 11.63
C ARG A 30 9.39 9.44 12.22
N GLN A 31 9.96 10.31 11.39
CA GLN A 31 10.31 11.69 11.73
C GLN A 31 9.26 12.67 11.21
N GLU A 32 9.28 13.89 11.74
CA GLU A 32 8.48 14.98 11.20
C GLU A 32 8.84 15.25 9.73
N GLY A 33 7.83 15.35 8.87
CA GLY A 33 8.00 15.49 7.42
C GLY A 33 8.06 14.18 6.63
N ASP A 34 8.19 13.03 7.29
CA ASP A 34 8.00 11.73 6.62
C ASP A 34 6.55 11.58 6.14
N LYS A 35 6.37 10.81 5.06
CA LYS A 35 5.06 10.32 4.61
C LYS A 35 5.06 8.81 4.63
N GLY A 36 3.98 8.20 5.09
CA GLY A 36 3.83 6.76 5.21
C GLY A 36 2.91 6.16 4.16
N LEU A 37 3.31 5.02 3.61
CA LEU A 37 2.44 4.12 2.87
C LEU A 37 2.58 2.72 3.47
N PHE A 38 1.49 2.16 3.99
CA PHE A 38 1.48 0.80 4.50
C PHE A 38 0.61 -0.06 3.58
N VAL A 39 1.23 -1.00 2.87
CA VAL A 39 0.56 -1.96 1.98
C VAL A 39 0.35 -3.30 2.69
N SER A 40 -0.87 -3.83 2.66
CA SER A 40 -1.20 -5.15 3.24
C SER A 40 -2.08 -5.97 2.30
N THR A 41 -1.69 -7.23 2.07
CA THR A 41 -2.54 -8.17 1.31
C THR A 41 -3.63 -8.84 2.14
N GLY A 42 -3.53 -8.79 3.48
CA GLY A 42 -4.58 -9.25 4.40
C GLY A 42 -5.55 -8.16 4.81
N GLY A 43 -5.39 -6.94 4.30
CA GLY A 43 -6.14 -5.76 4.73
C GLY A 43 -5.72 -5.25 6.11
N PHE A 44 -6.61 -4.46 6.71
CA PHE A 44 -6.41 -3.75 7.97
C PHE A 44 -7.66 -3.87 8.86
N THR A 45 -7.46 -3.97 10.17
CA THR A 45 -8.59 -3.92 11.12
C THR A 45 -9.13 -2.51 11.25
N LYS A 46 -10.37 -2.36 11.75
CA LYS A 46 -10.97 -1.04 12.02
C LYS A 46 -10.09 -0.18 12.92
N ASP A 47 -9.50 -0.78 13.95
CA ASP A 47 -8.60 -0.10 14.88
C ASP A 47 -7.29 0.35 14.21
N ALA A 48 -6.82 -0.37 13.19
CA ALA A 48 -5.66 0.05 12.40
C ALA A 48 -5.96 1.31 11.58
N TYR A 49 -7.17 1.42 11.00
CA TYR A 49 -7.61 2.65 10.34
C TYR A 49 -7.70 3.83 11.31
N TYR A 50 -8.29 3.61 12.50
CA TYR A 50 -8.34 4.65 13.54
C TYR A 50 -6.95 5.09 14.01
N GLU A 51 -5.99 4.15 14.13
CA GLU A 51 -4.61 4.48 14.49
C GLU A 51 -3.92 5.30 13.39
N ALA A 52 -4.13 4.95 12.11
CA ALA A 52 -3.55 5.66 10.99
C ALA A 52 -4.10 7.08 10.83
N GLU A 53 -5.40 7.29 11.05
CA GLU A 53 -6.03 8.62 11.01
C GLU A 53 -5.45 9.57 12.08
N ARG A 54 -5.03 9.01 13.22
CA ARG A 54 -4.44 9.77 14.33
C ARG A 54 -2.91 9.89 14.24
N ALA A 55 -2.30 9.38 13.17
CA ALA A 55 -0.87 9.45 12.98
C ALA A 55 -0.40 10.91 12.90
N LYS A 56 0.77 11.19 13.49
CA LYS A 56 1.38 12.53 13.43
C LYS A 56 1.91 12.91 12.04
N ILE A 57 2.03 11.92 11.16
CA ILE A 57 2.45 12.09 9.78
C ILE A 57 1.33 11.60 8.85
N PRO A 58 1.24 12.10 7.61
CA PRO A 58 0.35 11.53 6.61
C PRO A 58 0.66 10.04 6.41
N LEU A 59 -0.33 9.19 6.66
CA LEU A 59 -0.24 7.74 6.48
C LEU A 59 -1.40 7.25 5.62
N VAL A 60 -1.08 6.60 4.50
CA VAL A 60 -2.04 5.87 3.67
C VAL A 60 -1.94 4.39 3.97
N LEU A 61 -3.07 3.75 4.26
CA LEU A 61 -3.19 2.29 4.30
C LEU A 61 -3.71 1.84 2.94
N MET A 62 -3.03 0.89 2.30
CA MET A 62 -3.37 0.36 0.98
C MET A 62 -3.58 -1.14 1.05
N THR A 63 -4.78 -1.57 0.71
CA THR A 63 -5.19 -2.96 0.61
C THR A 63 -4.74 -3.56 -0.73
N LEU A 64 -4.85 -4.89 -0.85
CA LEU A 64 -4.61 -5.56 -2.13
C LEU A 64 -5.53 -5.04 -3.24
N GLN A 65 -6.80 -4.78 -2.91
CA GLN A 65 -7.77 -4.28 -3.89
C GLN A 65 -7.36 -2.92 -4.44
N GLU A 66 -7.05 -1.97 -3.56
CA GLU A 66 -6.62 -0.62 -3.96
C GLU A 66 -5.29 -0.66 -4.74
N LEU A 67 -4.37 -1.54 -4.34
CA LEU A 67 -3.13 -1.76 -5.10
C LEU A 67 -3.42 -2.28 -6.51
N THR A 68 -4.34 -3.25 -6.65
CA THR A 68 -4.70 -3.79 -7.96
C THR A 68 -5.39 -2.73 -8.82
N ASP A 69 -6.26 -1.90 -8.26
CA ASP A 69 -6.96 -0.86 -9.01
C ASP A 69 -5.97 0.17 -9.58
N ILE A 70 -5.04 0.68 -8.76
CA ILE A 70 -3.99 1.61 -9.18
C ILE A 70 -3.06 0.96 -10.23
N LEU A 71 -2.75 -0.33 -10.03
CA LEU A 71 -1.93 -1.10 -10.98
C LEU A 71 -2.61 -1.15 -12.35
N PHE A 72 -3.91 -1.46 -12.42
CA PHE A 72 -4.65 -1.52 -13.68
C PHE A 72 -4.76 -0.15 -14.35
N GLU A 73 -5.06 0.90 -13.59
CA GLU A 73 -5.14 2.27 -14.11
C GLU A 73 -3.82 2.73 -14.75
N SER A 74 -2.70 2.34 -14.13
CA SER A 74 -1.37 2.75 -14.56
C SER A 74 -0.69 1.76 -15.52
N TYR A 75 -1.26 0.56 -15.70
CA TYR A 75 -0.60 -0.57 -16.36
C TYR A 75 -0.08 -0.24 -17.77
N GLY A 76 -0.85 0.55 -18.54
CA GLY A 76 -0.46 0.96 -19.88
C GLY A 76 0.86 1.73 -19.92
N GLN A 77 1.11 2.57 -18.92
CA GLN A 77 2.24 3.50 -18.83
C GLN A 77 3.46 2.92 -18.09
N MET A 78 3.31 1.75 -17.44
CA MET A 78 4.41 1.11 -16.72
C MET A 78 5.52 0.61 -17.65
N ASP A 79 6.73 0.55 -17.13
CA ASP A 79 7.90 0.01 -17.83
C ASP A 79 7.77 -1.51 -18.07
N SER A 80 8.66 -2.04 -18.93
CA SER A 80 8.68 -3.46 -19.26
C SER A 80 8.98 -4.35 -18.06
N ASP A 81 9.77 -3.86 -17.11
CA ASP A 81 10.26 -4.64 -15.98
C ASP A 81 9.11 -4.90 -15.01
N VAL A 82 8.32 -3.88 -14.68
CA VAL A 82 7.10 -4.00 -13.87
C VAL A 82 6.04 -4.85 -14.58
N LYS A 83 5.85 -4.65 -15.90
CA LYS A 83 4.94 -5.49 -16.70
C LYS A 83 5.34 -6.97 -16.71
N SER A 84 6.63 -7.27 -16.58
CA SER A 84 7.13 -8.66 -16.51
C SER A 84 6.82 -9.34 -15.17
N LEU A 85 6.72 -8.57 -14.08
CA LEU A 85 6.35 -9.09 -12.75
C LEU A 85 4.88 -9.49 -12.69
N ILE A 86 4.02 -8.74 -13.39
CA ILE A 86 2.57 -8.98 -13.42
C ILE A 86 2.10 -8.93 -14.89
N PRO A 87 2.30 -10.01 -15.68
CA PRO A 87 1.88 -10.03 -17.07
C PRO A 87 0.35 -10.14 -17.16
N LEU A 88 -0.29 -9.09 -17.68
CA LEU A 88 -1.73 -9.07 -17.93
C LEU A 88 -2.02 -9.46 -19.38
N THR A 89 -2.88 -10.46 -19.55
CA THR A 89 -3.37 -10.88 -20.87
C THR A 89 -4.66 -10.15 -21.20
N LYS A 90 -4.72 -9.46 -22.34
CA LYS A 90 -5.97 -8.92 -22.87
C LYS A 90 -6.87 -10.07 -23.30
N VAL A 91 -8.02 -10.21 -22.65
CA VAL A 91 -9.06 -11.17 -23.06
C VAL A 91 -10.02 -10.44 -23.98
N TYR A 92 -10.14 -10.92 -25.22
CA TYR A 92 -11.15 -10.44 -26.17
C TYR A 92 -12.42 -11.27 -25.97
N TRP A 93 -13.51 -10.61 -25.57
CA TRP A 93 -14.82 -11.25 -25.51
C TRP A 93 -15.55 -11.02 -26.83
N PRO A 94 -15.92 -12.06 -27.59
CA PRO A 94 -16.75 -11.89 -28.77
C PRO A 94 -18.16 -11.48 -28.32
N THR A 95 -18.60 -10.30 -28.76
CA THR A 95 -20.02 -9.90 -28.78
C THR A 95 -20.77 -10.67 -29.85
#